data_AF-A0A2N0LU59-F1
#
_entry.id   AF-A0A2N0LU59-F1
#
_cell.length_a   1.000
_cell.length_b   1.000
_cell.length_c   1.000
_cell.angle_alpha   90.00
_cell.angle_beta   90.00
_cell.angle_gamma   90.00
#
_symmetry.space_group_name_H-M   'P 1'
#
loop_
_entity.id
_entity.type
_entity.pdbx_description
1 polymer ?
#
loop_
_entity_poly.entity_id
_entity_poly.type
_entity_poly.pdbx_seq_one_letter_code
_entity_poly.pdbx_strand_id
1 'polypeptide(L)'
;MADTKPEYVELLNTIRLQEMGAGIYLKAWADKTSNESLKHCLTFVAEREVSHGDLMDRRIRELGYQPEGTEDPNFKERMDIMGSDMSDAEKIQCIRDVAKNQVKPTTRDKYIVAAHDPKVDPLTRTLLGWFADVEADSGAMMGETYKTIEGVS
;
A
#
# COMPACT_ATOMS: atom_id res chain seq x y z
N MET A 1 18.05 23.07 21.20
CA MET A 1 16.73 22.43 21.37
C MET A 1 16.84 21.10 20.66
N ALA A 2 16.38 19.99 21.25
CA ALA A 2 16.35 18.74 20.50
C ALA A 2 15.33 18.92 19.37
N ASP A 3 15.77 18.85 18.11
CA ASP A 3 14.86 18.83 16.98
C ASP A 3 14.01 17.57 17.10
N THR A 4 12.73 17.75 17.41
CA THR A 4 11.76 16.66 17.48
C THR A 4 11.57 16.10 16.09
N LYS A 5 11.60 14.76 15.94
CA LYS A 5 11.37 14.06 14.66
C LYS A 5 10.08 14.59 13.99
N PRO A 6 10.13 15.09 12.75
CA PRO A 6 8.95 15.61 12.07
C PRO A 6 7.88 14.52 11.89
N GLU A 7 6.61 14.88 12.06
CA GLU A 7 5.48 13.95 11.97
C GLU A 7 5.41 13.23 10.61
N TYR A 8 5.84 13.88 9.52
CA TYR A 8 5.85 13.25 8.20
C TYR A 8 6.87 12.11 8.09
N VAL A 9 7.89 12.05 8.94
CA VAL A 9 8.83 10.90 8.97
C VAL A 9 8.13 9.65 9.49
N GLU A 10 7.26 9.79 10.50
CA GLU A 10 6.43 8.68 10.99
C GLU A 10 5.41 8.24 9.94
N LEU A 11 4.86 9.20 9.18
CA LEU A 11 3.99 8.89 8.05
C LEU A 11 4.73 8.09 6.98
N LEU A 12 5.94 8.49 6.58
CA LEU A 12 6.75 7.74 5.62
C LEU A 12 7.04 6.31 6.13
N ASN A 13 7.34 6.16 7.41
CA ASN A 13 7.60 4.85 8.00
C ASN A 13 6.35 3.97 8.05
N THR A 14 5.19 4.58 8.29
CA THR A 14 3.88 3.89 8.22
C THR A 14 3.60 3.40 6.81
N ILE A 15 3.78 4.25 5.80
CA ILE A 15 3.61 3.88 4.38
C ILE A 15 4.58 2.75 4.06
N ARG A 16 5.88 2.92 4.34
CA ARG A 16 6.91 1.90 4.09
C ARG A 16 6.48 0.50 4.54
N LEU A 17 6.02 0.37 5.78
CA LEU A 17 5.59 -0.93 6.34
C LEU A 17 4.32 -1.47 5.66
N GLN A 18 3.36 -0.60 5.36
CA GLN A 18 2.12 -0.99 4.69
C GLN A 18 2.38 -1.50 3.27
N GLU A 19 3.18 -0.77 2.50
CA GLU A 19 3.53 -1.11 1.12
C GLU A 19 4.36 -2.41 1.05
N MET A 20 5.39 -2.56 1.90
CA MET A 20 6.18 -3.80 1.95
C MET A 20 5.31 -5.03 2.28
N GLY A 21 4.35 -4.89 3.20
CA GLY A 21 3.39 -5.94 3.51
C GLY A 21 2.44 -6.21 2.33
N ALA A 22 1.87 -5.17 1.75
CA ALA A 22 0.95 -5.26 0.61
C ALA A 22 1.57 -6.03 -0.56
N GLY A 23 2.83 -5.74 -0.90
CA GLY A 23 3.57 -6.49 -1.92
C GLY A 23 3.62 -7.99 -1.65
N ILE A 24 3.84 -8.40 -0.40
CA ILE A 24 3.86 -9.82 -0.01
C ILE A 24 2.48 -10.46 -0.18
N TYR A 25 1.42 -9.84 0.35
CA TYR A 25 0.07 -10.43 0.31
C TYR A 25 -0.49 -10.49 -1.11
N LEU A 26 -0.27 -9.44 -1.92
CA LEU A 26 -0.70 -9.42 -3.32
C LEU A 26 0.05 -10.47 -4.14
N LYS A 27 1.36 -10.64 -3.92
CA LYS A 27 2.13 -11.70 -4.58
C LYS A 27 1.63 -13.08 -4.18
N ALA A 28 1.32 -13.30 -2.90
CA ALA A 28 0.76 -14.57 -2.43
C ALA A 28 -0.57 -14.91 -3.11
N TRP A 29 -1.42 -13.92 -3.32
CA TRP A 29 -2.66 -14.12 -4.08
C TRP A 29 -2.40 -14.36 -5.57
N ALA A 30 -1.50 -13.61 -6.19
CA ALA A 30 -1.10 -13.82 -7.59
C ALA A 30 -0.64 -15.27 -7.85
N ASP A 31 0.09 -15.86 -6.89
CA ASP A 31 0.56 -17.25 -6.98
C ASP A 31 -0.55 -18.31 -6.82
N LYS A 32 -1.71 -17.91 -6.30
CA LYS A 32 -2.86 -18.80 -6.06
C LYS A 32 -3.92 -18.72 -7.15
N THR A 33 -4.14 -17.57 -7.75
CA THR A 33 -5.19 -17.43 -8.77
C THR A 33 -4.83 -18.17 -10.06
N SER A 34 -5.84 -18.81 -10.67
CA SER A 34 -5.76 -19.37 -12.01
C SER A 34 -6.22 -18.37 -13.09
N ASN A 35 -6.71 -17.19 -12.72
CA ASN A 35 -7.09 -16.15 -13.67
C ASN A 35 -5.84 -15.37 -14.10
N GLU A 36 -5.47 -15.48 -15.37
CA GLU A 36 -4.22 -14.90 -15.88
C GLU A 36 -4.22 -13.37 -15.88
N SER A 37 -5.36 -12.72 -16.15
CA SER A 37 -5.46 -11.26 -16.08
C SER A 37 -5.29 -10.76 -14.64
N LEU A 38 -5.91 -11.44 -13.68
CA LEU A 38 -5.76 -11.11 -12.26
C LEU A 38 -4.34 -11.38 -11.78
N LYS A 39 -3.75 -12.51 -12.14
CA LYS A 39 -2.35 -12.84 -11.83
C LYS A 39 -1.40 -11.75 -12.32
N HIS A 40 -1.57 -11.31 -13.57
CA HIS A 40 -0.74 -10.26 -14.15
C HIS A 40 -0.91 -8.93 -13.40
N CYS A 41 -2.15 -8.52 -13.16
CA CYS A 41 -2.45 -7.29 -12.41
C CYS A 41 -1.85 -7.32 -10.99
N LEU A 42 -2.10 -8.38 -10.22
CA LEU A 42 -1.62 -8.51 -8.85
C LEU A 42 -0.09 -8.58 -8.78
N THR A 43 0.56 -9.29 -9.71
CA THR A 43 2.03 -9.37 -9.76
C THR A 43 2.63 -7.98 -10.00
N PHE A 44 2.08 -7.25 -10.97
CA PHE A 44 2.56 -5.90 -11.30
C PHE A 44 2.34 -4.91 -10.15
N VAL A 45 1.16 -4.93 -9.52
CA VAL A 45 0.90 -4.06 -8.37
C VAL A 45 1.81 -4.45 -7.21
N ALA A 46 1.99 -5.74 -6.91
CA ALA A 46 2.91 -6.18 -5.86
C ALA A 46 4.34 -5.65 -6.05
N GLU A 47 4.85 -5.60 -7.28
CA GLU A 47 6.16 -4.99 -7.59
C GLU A 47 6.19 -3.48 -7.32
N ARG A 48 5.08 -2.77 -7.58
CA ARG A 48 4.94 -1.35 -7.22
C ARG A 48 4.96 -1.16 -5.71
N GLU A 49 4.18 -1.94 -4.96
CA GLU A 49 4.15 -1.85 -3.48
C GLU A 49 5.56 -2.04 -2.89
N VAL A 50 6.31 -3.04 -3.35
CA VAL A 50 7.71 -3.23 -2.90
C VAL A 50 8.57 -2.01 -3.24
N SER A 51 8.45 -1.50 -4.46
CA SER A 51 9.17 -0.30 -4.90
C SER A 51 8.80 0.95 -4.09
N HIS A 52 7.53 1.12 -3.73
CA HIS A 52 7.05 2.21 -2.88
C HIS A 52 7.67 2.10 -1.48
N GLY A 53 7.66 0.90 -0.90
CA GLY A 53 8.32 0.61 0.36
C GLY A 53 9.79 1.02 0.36
N ASP A 54 10.53 0.60 -0.66
CA ASP A 54 11.96 0.92 -0.81
C ASP A 54 12.21 2.43 -0.97
N LEU A 55 11.34 3.14 -1.70
CA LEU A 55 11.44 4.59 -1.87
C LEU A 55 11.20 5.33 -0.55
N MET A 56 10.21 4.92 0.24
CA MET A 56 9.95 5.52 1.56
C MET A 56 11.09 5.22 2.54
N ASP A 57 11.59 3.98 2.54
CA ASP A 57 12.75 3.57 3.34
C ASP A 57 13.98 4.44 3.04
N ARG A 58 14.30 4.59 1.75
CA ARG A 58 15.38 5.45 1.30
C ARG A 58 15.16 6.90 1.71
N ARG A 59 13.95 7.44 1.55
CA ARG A 59 13.65 8.83 1.91
C ARG A 59 13.83 9.09 3.39
N ILE A 60 13.42 8.16 4.26
CA ILE A 60 13.63 8.25 5.72
C ILE A 60 15.13 8.36 6.04
N ARG A 61 15.97 7.53 5.39
CA ARG A 61 17.44 7.56 5.58
C ARG A 61 18.05 8.87 5.07
N GLU A 62 17.60 9.37 3.93
CA GLU A 62 18.05 10.64 3.36
C GLU A 62 17.73 11.84 4.28
N LEU A 63 16.67 11.75 5.07
CA LEU A 63 16.29 12.74 6.09
C LEU A 63 17.12 12.63 7.38
N GLY A 64 18.03 11.66 7.48
CA GLY A 64 18.89 11.44 8.65
C GLY A 64 18.27 10.57 9.75
N TYR A 65 17.13 9.92 9.48
CA TYR A 65 16.46 9.02 10.42
C TYR A 65 16.70 7.55 10.06
N GLN A 66 16.45 6.66 11.00
CA GLN A 66 16.41 5.23 10.73
C GLN A 66 14.96 4.78 10.52
N PRO A 67 14.68 3.92 9.53
CA PRO A 67 13.41 3.21 9.44
C PRO A 67 13.17 2.39 10.71
N GLU A 68 11.97 2.44 11.24
CA GLU A 68 11.60 1.84 12.53
C GLU A 68 10.37 0.95 12.37
N GLY A 69 10.04 0.17 13.40
CA GLY A 69 8.80 -0.61 13.46
C GLY A 69 8.96 -2.08 13.05
N THR A 70 7.96 -2.84 13.45
CA THR A 70 7.83 -4.29 13.25
C THR A 70 6.69 -4.60 12.29
N GLU A 71 6.60 -5.86 11.86
CA GLU A 71 5.59 -6.38 10.93
C GLU A 71 4.15 -5.92 11.23
N ASP A 72 3.32 -5.89 10.18
CA ASP A 72 1.87 -5.64 10.29
C ASP A 72 1.26 -6.58 11.34
N PRO A 73 0.55 -6.07 12.37
CA PRO A 73 -0.04 -6.92 13.40
C PRO A 73 -1.07 -7.91 12.83
N ASN A 74 -1.62 -7.63 11.65
CA ASN A 74 -2.55 -8.50 10.94
C ASN A 74 -1.87 -9.33 9.84
N PHE A 75 -0.53 -9.37 9.77
CA PHE A 75 0.22 -10.06 8.72
C PHE A 75 -0.23 -11.51 8.55
N LYS A 76 -0.33 -12.23 9.67
CA LYS A 76 -0.75 -13.63 9.67
C LYS A 76 -2.15 -13.80 9.08
N GLU A 77 -3.13 -13.02 9.56
CA GLU A 77 -4.50 -13.08 9.09
C GLU A 77 -4.61 -12.73 7.59
N ARG A 78 -3.89 -11.70 7.15
CA ARG A 78 -3.84 -11.32 5.73
C ARG A 78 -3.24 -12.43 4.87
N MET A 79 -2.16 -13.07 5.32
CA MET A 79 -1.57 -14.21 4.61
C MET A 79 -2.49 -15.43 4.60
N ASP A 80 -3.17 -15.72 5.73
CA ASP A 80 -4.13 -16.82 5.82
C ASP A 80 -5.29 -16.61 4.85
N ILE A 81 -5.69 -15.37 4.54
CA ILE A 81 -6.69 -15.07 3.50
C ILE A 81 -6.06 -15.10 2.10
N MET A 82 -5.06 -14.27 1.82
CA MET A 82 -4.53 -14.06 0.47
C MET A 82 -3.82 -15.29 -0.09
N GLY A 83 -3.15 -16.04 0.78
CA GLY A 83 -2.47 -17.31 0.46
C GLY A 83 -3.36 -18.54 0.55
N SER A 84 -4.66 -18.40 0.87
CA SER A 84 -5.58 -19.55 0.88
C SER A 84 -6.07 -19.96 -0.50
N ASP A 85 -6.83 -21.05 -0.52
CA ASP A 85 -7.58 -21.54 -1.68
C ASP A 85 -8.99 -20.92 -1.79
N MET A 86 -9.29 -19.84 -1.03
CA MET A 86 -10.50 -19.04 -1.25
C MET A 86 -10.56 -18.55 -2.70
N SER A 87 -11.77 -18.42 -3.24
CA SER A 87 -11.97 -17.87 -4.57
C SER A 87 -11.53 -16.40 -4.63
N ASP A 88 -11.18 -15.94 -5.84
CA ASP A 88 -10.80 -14.54 -6.05
C ASP A 88 -11.91 -13.58 -5.62
N ALA A 89 -13.18 -13.92 -5.89
CA ALA A 89 -14.33 -13.12 -5.47
C ALA A 89 -14.45 -13.00 -3.94
N GLU A 90 -14.22 -14.09 -3.19
CA GLU A 90 -14.23 -14.05 -1.73
C GLU A 90 -13.08 -13.18 -1.18
N LYS A 91 -11.87 -13.28 -1.77
CA LYS A 91 -10.73 -12.43 -1.38
C LYS A 91 -11.00 -10.95 -1.67
N ILE A 92 -11.59 -10.62 -2.82
CA ILE A 92 -12.05 -9.26 -3.16
C ILE A 92 -13.02 -8.75 -2.09
N GLN A 93 -13.98 -9.58 -1.70
CA GLN A 93 -14.97 -9.20 -0.69
C GLN A 93 -14.32 -8.93 0.68
N CYS A 94 -13.37 -9.78 1.12
CA CYS A 94 -12.60 -9.54 2.34
C CYS A 94 -11.87 -8.18 2.32
N ILE A 95 -11.21 -7.84 1.20
CA ILE A 95 -10.52 -6.54 1.06
C ILE A 95 -11.50 -5.38 1.19
N ARG A 96 -12.68 -5.48 0.54
CA ARG A 96 -13.71 -4.44 0.60
C ARG A 96 -14.25 -4.26 2.01
N ASP A 97 -14.44 -5.34 2.76
CA ASP A 97 -14.94 -5.26 4.13
C ASP A 97 -13.91 -4.68 5.09
N VAL A 98 -12.63 -4.98 4.90
CA VAL A 98 -11.55 -4.27 5.61
C VAL A 98 -11.57 -2.78 5.28
N ALA A 99 -11.69 -2.41 4.00
CA ALA A 99 -11.72 -1.01 3.56
C ALA A 99 -12.90 -0.22 4.16
N LYS A 100 -14.09 -0.82 4.24
CA LYS A 100 -15.28 -0.18 4.86
C LYS A 100 -15.10 0.13 6.34
N ASN A 101 -14.32 -0.70 7.05
CA ASN A 101 -14.11 -0.59 8.49
C ASN A 101 -12.88 0.25 8.87
N GLN A 102 -12.19 0.86 7.90
CA GLN A 102 -11.03 1.70 8.20
C GLN A 102 -11.42 2.96 8.96
N VAL A 103 -10.71 3.21 10.06
CA VAL A 103 -10.84 4.45 10.84
C VAL A 103 -10.27 5.62 10.03
N LYS A 104 -11.04 6.70 9.94
CA LYS A 104 -10.61 7.95 9.28
C LYS A 104 -9.91 8.90 10.29
N PRO A 105 -8.90 9.68 9.86
CA PRO A 105 -8.30 9.70 8.53
C PRO A 105 -7.42 8.48 8.25
N THR A 106 -7.52 7.94 7.04
CA THR A 106 -6.70 6.82 6.54
C THR A 106 -5.26 7.26 6.27
N THR A 107 -4.32 6.33 6.06
CA THR A 107 -2.96 6.67 5.60
C THR A 107 -3.00 7.46 4.30
N ARG A 108 -3.93 7.12 3.40
CA ARG A 108 -4.18 7.84 2.15
C ARG A 108 -4.55 9.30 2.34
N ASP A 109 -5.51 9.55 3.22
CA ASP A 109 -5.91 10.92 3.54
C ASP A 109 -4.71 11.74 4.06
N LYS A 110 -3.86 11.11 4.89
CA LYS A 110 -2.69 11.76 5.48
C LYS A 110 -1.61 12.08 4.44
N TYR A 111 -1.27 11.16 3.54
CA TYR A 111 -0.22 11.43 2.56
C TYR A 111 -0.66 12.44 1.49
N ILE A 112 -1.95 12.48 1.12
CA ILE A 112 -2.49 13.50 0.19
C ILE A 112 -2.35 14.90 0.81
N VAL A 113 -2.66 15.04 2.10
CA VAL A 113 -2.47 16.31 2.81
C VAL A 113 -0.97 16.66 2.90
N ALA A 114 -0.13 15.71 3.29
CA ALA A 114 1.31 15.93 3.43
C ALA A 114 1.98 16.31 2.10
N ALA A 115 1.50 15.79 0.97
CA ALA A 115 2.00 16.16 -0.37
C ALA A 115 1.84 17.65 -0.71
N HIS A 116 0.95 18.36 0.00
CA HIS A 116 0.66 19.79 -0.21
C HIS A 116 1.03 20.67 0.99
N ASP A 117 1.55 20.10 2.09
CA ASP A 117 1.83 20.84 3.31
C ASP A 117 3.15 21.64 3.18
N PRO A 118 3.13 22.99 3.31
CA PRO A 118 4.34 23.81 3.30
C PRO A 118 5.40 23.41 4.33
N LYS A 119 5.02 22.72 5.43
CA LYS A 119 5.91 22.23 6.48
C LYS A 119 6.67 20.95 6.13
N VAL A 120 6.23 20.22 5.11
CA VAL A 120 6.94 19.06 4.56
C VAL A 120 7.98 19.55 3.57
N ASP A 121 9.18 18.97 3.57
CA ASP A 121 10.23 19.40 2.65
C ASP A 121 9.82 19.15 1.18
N PRO A 122 10.33 19.96 0.22
CA PRO A 122 9.89 19.87 -1.17
C PRO A 122 10.07 18.49 -1.81
N LEU A 123 11.16 17.78 -1.49
CA LEU A 123 11.44 16.47 -2.08
C LEU A 123 10.47 15.41 -1.55
N THR A 124 10.18 15.43 -0.25
CA THR A 124 9.17 14.55 0.34
C THR A 124 7.77 14.87 -0.20
N ARG A 125 7.41 16.15 -0.38
CA ARG A 125 6.13 16.50 -1.03
C ARG A 125 6.01 15.92 -2.43
N THR A 126 7.05 16.08 -3.26
CA THR A 126 7.08 15.53 -4.62
C THR A 126 6.96 14.01 -4.62
N LEU A 127 7.68 13.32 -3.73
CA LEU A 127 7.58 11.87 -3.58
C LEU A 127 6.15 11.43 -3.21
N LEU A 128 5.53 12.07 -2.21
CA LEU A 128 4.18 11.73 -1.77
C LEU A 128 3.11 12.05 -2.82
N GLY A 129 3.30 13.13 -3.59
CA GLY A 129 2.43 13.45 -4.73
C GLY A 129 2.50 12.40 -5.83
N TRP A 130 3.71 12.04 -6.27
CA TRP A 130 3.91 10.97 -7.25
C TRP A 130 3.37 9.63 -6.74
N PHE A 131 3.64 9.29 -5.48
CA PHE A 131 3.11 8.08 -4.85
C PHE A 131 1.58 8.06 -4.87
N ALA A 132 0.92 9.18 -4.54
CA ALA A 132 -0.54 9.28 -4.60
C ALA A 132 -1.12 9.01 -6.01
N ASP A 133 -0.42 9.48 -7.06
CA ASP A 133 -0.83 9.24 -8.44
C ASP A 133 -0.66 7.77 -8.84
N VAL A 134 0.46 7.13 -8.47
CA VAL A 134 0.69 5.70 -8.75
C VAL A 134 -0.30 4.83 -7.97
N GLU A 135 -0.62 5.17 -6.73
CA GLU A 135 -1.65 4.48 -5.92
C GLU A 135 -3.05 4.59 -6.54
N ALA A 136 -3.37 5.73 -7.15
CA ALA A 136 -4.62 5.88 -7.88
C ALA A 136 -4.67 5.01 -9.14
N ASP A 137 -3.55 4.93 -9.87
CA ASP A 137 -3.42 4.09 -11.06
C ASP A 137 -3.50 2.59 -10.72
N SER A 138 -2.75 2.12 -9.73
CA SER A 138 -2.82 0.74 -9.23
C SER A 138 -4.24 0.37 -8.78
N GLY A 139 -4.89 1.26 -8.03
CA GLY A 139 -6.28 1.06 -7.60
C GLY A 139 -7.27 0.97 -8.75
N ALA A 140 -7.09 1.77 -9.81
CA ALA A 140 -7.91 1.70 -11.02
C ALA A 140 -7.70 0.37 -11.78
N MET A 141 -6.44 -0.05 -11.96
CA MET A 141 -6.11 -1.34 -12.60
C MET A 141 -6.74 -2.52 -11.86
N MET A 142 -6.62 -2.54 -10.53
CA MET A 142 -7.22 -3.58 -9.69
C MET A 142 -8.75 -3.53 -9.75
N GLY A 143 -9.33 -2.34 -9.71
CA GLY A 143 -10.79 -2.14 -9.80
C GLY A 143 -11.41 -2.73 -11.06
N GLU A 144 -10.81 -2.47 -12.23
CA GLU A 144 -11.27 -3.02 -13.52
C GLU A 144 -11.09 -4.55 -13.59
N THR A 145 -9.99 -5.05 -13.03
CA THR A 145 -9.74 -6.49 -12.96
C THR A 145 -10.75 -7.18 -12.05
N TYR A 146 -11.08 -6.59 -10.90
CA TYR A 146 -12.06 -7.13 -9.95
C TYR A 146 -13.48 -7.16 -10.53
N LYS A 147 -13.88 -6.11 -11.24
CA LYS A 147 -15.15 -6.09 -11.99
C LYS A 147 -15.29 -7.28 -12.94
N THR A 148 -14.21 -7.61 -13.65
CA THR A 148 -14.15 -8.76 -14.56
C THR A 148 -14.32 -10.08 -13.79
N ILE A 149 -13.65 -10.24 -12.65
CA ILE A 149 -13.78 -11.43 -11.79
C ILE A 149 -15.21 -11.60 -11.26
N GLU A 150 -15.85 -10.50 -10.88
CA GLU A 150 -17.22 -10.50 -10.34
C GLU A 150 -18.30 -10.56 -11.42
N GLY A 151 -17.95 -10.46 -12.70
CA GLY A 151 -18.89 -10.45 -13.81
C GLY A 151 -19.75 -9.18 -13.88
N VAL A 152 -19.26 -8.07 -13.35
CA VAL A 152 -19.94 -6.76 -13.35
C VAL A 152 -19.24 -5.85 -14.37
N SER A 153 -19.91 -5.51 -15.47
CA SER A 153 -19.41 -4.55 -16.48
C SER A 153 -19.78 -3.12 -16.13
#